data_AF-A0A1C6L7L3-F1
#
_entry.id   AF-A0A1C6L7L3-F1
#
_cell.length_a   1.000
_cell.length_b   1.000
_cell.length_c   1.000
_cell.angle_alpha   90.00
_cell.angle_beta   90.00
_cell.angle_gamma   90.00
#
_symmetry.space_group_name_H-M   'P 1'
#
loop_
_entity.id
_entity.type
_entity.pdbx_description
1 polymer ?
#
loop_
_entity_poly.entity_id
_entity_poly.type
_entity_poly.pdbx_seq_one_letter_code
_entity_poly.pdbx_strand_id
1 'polypeptide(L)'
;MIKGFAMDDKRLKQGETAFGKDYFRELLERVRSIRASERRIWQQITDIFAECSIDYDKNSSVTHDFYAMVQNKFHYAITGHTAAEIVYDGADHTKEDMGLTTWKNSPEGRILKSDVTIAKNYLDTKQIQQLERSVSGYFD
;
A
#
# COMPACT_ATOMS: atom_id res chain seq x y z
N MET A 1 35.83 6.60 13.99
CA MET A 1 35.49 8.04 13.90
C MET A 1 34.02 8.17 14.30
N ILE A 2 33.74 8.74 15.47
CA ILE A 2 32.41 8.74 16.09
C ILE A 2 31.61 9.91 15.49
N LYS A 3 30.47 9.63 14.84
CA LYS A 3 29.54 10.65 14.35
C LYS A 3 28.58 11.01 15.48
N GLY A 4 28.77 12.18 16.09
CA GLY A 4 27.81 12.75 17.05
C GLY A 4 26.64 13.40 16.31
N PHE A 5 25.42 13.08 16.71
CA PHE A 5 24.22 13.81 16.29
C PHE A 5 23.84 14.79 17.40
N ALA A 6 23.70 16.07 17.06
CA ALA A 6 23.15 17.08 17.97
C ALA A 6 21.62 16.98 17.94
N MET A 7 21.01 16.59 19.06
CA MET A 7 19.56 16.49 19.21
C MET A 7 19.02 17.79 19.82
N ASP A 8 18.09 18.45 19.13
CA ASP A 8 17.47 19.68 19.60
C ASP A 8 16.27 19.38 20.51
N ASP A 9 16.53 19.44 21.81
CA ASP A 9 15.55 19.19 22.88
C ASP A 9 14.32 20.11 22.84
N LYS A 10 14.44 21.32 22.26
CA LYS A 10 13.31 22.27 22.23
C LYS A 10 12.25 21.88 21.20
N ARG A 11 12.63 21.27 20.07
CA ARG A 11 11.67 20.74 19.09
C ARG A 11 10.99 19.46 19.56
N LEU A 12 11.69 18.64 20.35
CA LEU A 12 11.12 17.42 20.94
C LEU A 12 10.01 17.72 21.95
N LYS A 13 10.16 18.78 22.75
CA LYS A 13 9.17 19.18 23.77
C LYS A 13 7.93 19.89 23.22
N GLN A 14 7.96 20.39 21.98
CA GLN A 14 6.79 21.01 21.32
C GLN A 14 5.90 19.98 20.59
N GLY A 15 6.24 18.70 20.60
CA GLY A 15 5.54 17.66 19.85
C GLY A 15 4.11 17.36 20.33
N GLU A 16 3.76 17.65 21.59
CA GLU A 16 2.53 17.14 22.22
C GLU A 16 1.21 17.61 21.56
N THR A 17 1.21 18.67 20.75
CA THR A 17 0.01 19.15 20.01
C THR A 17 0.05 18.92 18.50
N ALA A 18 1.16 18.39 17.95
CA ALA A 18 1.37 18.19 16.51
C ALA A 18 1.18 16.75 16.04
N PHE A 19 1.12 15.77 16.96
CA PHE A 19 1.11 14.35 16.64
C PHE A 19 -0.06 13.90 15.77
N GLY A 20 -1.23 14.54 15.84
CA GLY A 20 -2.38 14.16 15.02
C GLY A 20 -2.23 14.55 13.55
N LYS A 21 -1.81 15.79 13.26
CA LYS A 21 -1.73 16.30 11.88
C LYS A 21 -0.52 15.78 11.12
N ASP A 22 0.63 15.65 11.77
CA ASP A 22 1.84 15.16 11.10
C ASP A 22 1.82 13.64 10.88
N TYR A 23 1.19 12.87 11.77
CA TYR A 23 1.10 11.41 11.63
C TYR A 23 0.35 10.98 10.36
N PHE A 24 -0.85 11.56 10.12
CA PHE A 24 -1.61 11.27 8.90
C PHE A 24 -0.87 11.71 7.64
N ARG A 25 -0.15 12.84 7.71
CA ARG A 25 0.65 13.34 6.58
C ARG A 25 1.83 12.42 6.26
N GLU A 26 2.56 11.96 7.25
CA GLU A 26 3.66 10.99 7.09
C GLU A 26 3.15 9.66 6.53
N LEU A 27 2.00 9.17 7.03
CA LEU A 27 1.35 7.99 6.49
C LEU A 27 1.00 8.16 5.01
N LEU A 28 0.42 9.30 4.63
CA LEU A 28 0.06 9.59 3.23
C LEU A 28 1.29 9.73 2.32
N GLU A 29 2.38 10.31 2.81
CA GLU A 29 3.64 10.38 2.07
C GLU A 29 4.23 8.99 1.85
N ARG A 30 4.19 8.11 2.85
CA ARG A 30 4.56 6.69 2.70
C ARG A 30 3.67 5.95 1.72
N VAL A 31 2.35 6.09 1.82
CA VAL A 31 1.42 5.47 0.84
C VAL A 31 1.73 5.95 -0.59
N ARG A 32 2.10 7.22 -0.76
CA ARG A 32 2.53 7.74 -2.07
C ARG A 32 3.86 7.16 -2.53
N SER A 33 4.87 7.05 -1.66
CA SER A 33 6.15 6.40 -2.01
C SER A 33 5.92 4.94 -2.41
N ILE A 34 5.04 4.23 -1.71
CA ILE A 34 4.64 2.85 -2.00
C ILE A 34 3.98 2.74 -3.36
N ARG A 35 3.01 3.61 -3.68
CA ARG A 35 2.37 3.59 -5.01
C ARG A 35 3.37 3.81 -6.14
N ALA A 36 4.41 4.61 -5.90
CA ALA A 36 5.49 4.82 -6.86
C ALA A 36 6.43 3.60 -6.97
N SER A 37 6.78 2.95 -5.87
CA SER A 37 7.61 1.73 -5.87
C SER A 37 6.86 0.52 -6.42
N GLU A 38 5.61 0.29 -5.99
CA GLU A 38 4.69 -0.72 -6.53
C GLU A 38 4.60 -0.60 -8.05
N ARG A 39 4.41 0.62 -8.58
CA ARG A 39 4.31 0.82 -10.03
C ARG A 39 5.56 0.33 -10.77
N ARG A 40 6.75 0.58 -10.22
CA ARG A 40 8.01 0.11 -10.84
C ARG A 40 8.13 -1.40 -10.80
N ILE A 41 7.73 -2.01 -9.69
CA ILE A 41 7.77 -3.47 -9.53
C ILE A 41 6.74 -4.14 -10.42
N TRP A 42 5.53 -3.61 -10.52
CA TRP A 42 4.54 -4.10 -11.48
C TRP A 42 5.02 -3.96 -12.92
N GLN A 43 5.77 -2.91 -13.25
CA GLN A 43 6.42 -2.80 -14.56
C GLN A 43 7.43 -3.93 -14.77
N GLN A 44 8.32 -4.20 -13.81
CA GLN A 44 9.29 -5.29 -13.90
C GLN A 44 8.64 -6.67 -13.98
N ILE A 45 7.59 -6.93 -13.18
CA ILE A 45 6.78 -8.15 -13.28
C ILE A 45 6.19 -8.27 -14.68
N THR A 46 5.68 -7.17 -15.24
CA THR A 46 5.14 -7.13 -16.60
C THR A 46 6.20 -7.45 -17.64
N ASP A 47 7.38 -6.85 -17.51
CA ASP A 47 8.48 -7.04 -18.46
C ASP A 47 8.93 -8.51 -18.46
N ILE A 48 9.12 -9.12 -17.28
CA ILE A 48 9.49 -10.55 -17.15
C ILE A 48 8.38 -11.45 -17.71
N PHE A 49 7.13 -11.18 -17.36
CA PHE A 49 6.00 -12.00 -17.81
C PHE A 49 5.84 -11.92 -19.33
N ALA A 50 6.02 -10.74 -19.93
CA ALA A 50 6.00 -10.56 -21.37
C ALA A 50 7.21 -11.21 -22.07
N GLU A 51 8.41 -11.17 -21.49
CA GLU A 51 9.59 -11.86 -22.04
C GLU A 51 9.46 -13.38 -22.02
N CYS A 52 8.83 -13.91 -20.97
CA CYS A 52 8.66 -15.35 -20.79
C CYS A 52 7.43 -15.94 -21.52
N SER A 53 6.48 -15.10 -21.93
CA SER A 53 5.26 -15.53 -22.62
C SER A 53 5.28 -15.10 -24.09
N ILE A 54 5.43 -16.07 -24.99
CA ILE A 54 5.49 -15.86 -26.45
C ILE A 54 4.23 -15.14 -26.99
N ASP A 55 3.10 -15.34 -26.32
CA ASP A 55 1.76 -14.89 -26.69
C ASP A 55 1.15 -13.91 -25.67
N TYR A 56 1.98 -13.17 -24.93
CA TYR A 56 1.49 -12.21 -23.94
C TYR A 56 0.41 -11.27 -24.51
N ASP A 57 -0.78 -11.34 -23.93
CA ASP A 57 -1.87 -10.38 -24.15
C ASP A 57 -2.34 -9.83 -22.81
N LYS A 58 -2.25 -8.51 -22.66
CA LYS A 58 -2.68 -7.76 -21.47
C LYS A 58 -4.17 -7.92 -21.14
N ASN A 59 -4.98 -8.32 -22.12
CA ASN A 59 -6.43 -8.51 -21.94
C ASN A 59 -6.81 -9.99 -21.78
N SER A 60 -5.84 -10.91 -21.82
CA SER A 60 -6.14 -12.34 -21.65
C SER A 60 -6.53 -12.64 -20.20
N SER A 61 -7.42 -13.63 -20.01
CA SER A 61 -7.79 -14.10 -18.67
C SER A 61 -6.58 -14.60 -17.89
N VAL A 62 -5.65 -15.30 -18.57
CA VAL A 62 -4.42 -15.82 -17.96
C VAL A 62 -3.57 -14.69 -17.39
N THR A 63 -3.42 -13.58 -18.12
CA THR A 63 -2.68 -12.41 -17.65
C THR A 63 -3.35 -11.80 -16.42
N HIS A 64 -4.68 -11.63 -16.44
CA HIS A 64 -5.42 -11.12 -15.30
C HIS A 64 -5.29 -12.03 -14.06
N ASP A 65 -5.42 -13.35 -14.24
CA ASP A 65 -5.30 -14.33 -13.17
C ASP A 65 -3.88 -14.36 -12.58
N PHE A 66 -2.86 -14.22 -13.42
CA PHE A 66 -1.46 -14.13 -12.98
C PHE A 66 -1.24 -12.92 -12.06
N TYR A 67 -1.63 -11.71 -12.49
CA TYR A 67 -1.47 -10.52 -11.65
C TYR A 67 -2.31 -10.58 -10.38
N ALA A 68 -3.54 -11.09 -10.45
CA ALA A 68 -4.38 -11.30 -9.28
C ALA A 68 -3.74 -12.28 -8.30
N MET A 69 -3.14 -13.37 -8.80
CA MET A 69 -2.42 -14.34 -7.98
C MET A 69 -1.20 -13.72 -7.29
N VAL A 70 -0.36 -12.99 -8.03
CA VAL A 70 0.82 -12.32 -7.46
C VAL A 70 0.40 -11.29 -6.41
N GLN A 71 -0.62 -10.49 -6.69
CA GLN A 71 -1.14 -9.52 -5.75
C GLN A 71 -1.71 -10.17 -4.49
N ASN A 72 -2.43 -11.30 -4.62
CA ASN A 72 -2.92 -12.05 -3.48
C ASN A 72 -1.79 -12.66 -2.64
N LYS A 73 -0.69 -13.13 -3.27
CA LYS A 73 0.49 -13.61 -2.53
C LYS A 73 1.07 -12.53 -1.63
N PHE A 74 1.19 -11.29 -2.12
CA PHE A 74 1.66 -10.18 -1.29
C PHE A 74 0.71 -9.86 -0.14
N HIS A 75 -0.60 -9.70 -0.41
CA HIS A 75 -1.59 -9.44 0.63
C HIS A 75 -1.60 -10.54 1.69
N TYR A 76 -1.56 -11.81 1.28
CA TYR A 76 -1.58 -12.95 2.19
C TYR A 76 -0.30 -13.02 3.03
N ALA A 77 0.87 -12.73 2.45
CA ALA A 77 2.13 -12.72 3.18
C ALA A 77 2.15 -11.69 4.33
N ILE A 78 1.47 -10.55 4.17
CA ILE A 78 1.45 -9.49 5.18
C ILE A 78 0.27 -9.58 6.16
N THR A 79 -0.88 -10.09 5.72
CA THR A 79 -2.13 -10.03 6.49
C THR A 79 -2.71 -11.40 6.83
N GLY A 80 -2.25 -12.47 6.19
CA GLY A 80 -2.89 -13.78 6.25
C GLY A 80 -4.21 -13.88 5.46
N HIS A 81 -4.56 -12.85 4.69
CA HIS A 81 -5.82 -12.76 3.94
C HIS A 81 -5.55 -12.41 2.47
N THR A 82 -6.38 -12.93 1.58
CA THR A 82 -6.44 -12.52 0.18
C THR A 82 -7.04 -11.12 0.03
N ALA A 83 -6.89 -10.50 -1.13
CA ALA A 83 -7.48 -9.20 -1.40
C ALA A 83 -9.02 -9.21 -1.24
N ALA A 84 -9.68 -10.30 -1.62
CA ALA A 84 -11.12 -10.45 -1.48
C ALA A 84 -11.55 -10.54 0.00
N GLU A 85 -10.82 -11.31 0.81
CA GLU A 85 -11.06 -11.42 2.26
C GLU A 85 -10.81 -10.09 2.97
N ILE A 86 -9.74 -9.37 2.63
CA ILE A 86 -9.46 -8.02 3.19
C ILE A 86 -10.64 -7.07 2.93
N VAL A 87 -11.18 -7.05 1.70
CA VAL A 87 -12.34 -6.20 1.38
C VAL A 87 -13.58 -6.69 2.11
N TYR A 88 -13.80 -8.00 2.16
CA TYR A 88 -14.96 -8.60 2.83
C TYR A 88 -15.00 -8.27 4.33
N ASP A 89 -13.87 -8.41 5.01
CA ASP A 89 -13.75 -8.15 6.45
C ASP A 89 -13.59 -6.67 6.79
N GLY A 90 -12.98 -5.90 5.88
CA GLY A 90 -12.67 -4.48 6.06
C GLY A 90 -13.85 -3.55 5.77
N ALA A 91 -14.69 -3.87 4.78
CA ALA A 91 -15.79 -3.02 4.34
C ALA A 91 -16.97 -3.07 5.29
N ASP A 92 -17.08 -2.05 6.15
CA ASP A 92 -18.11 -1.98 7.20
C ASP A 92 -18.77 -0.61 7.22
N HIS A 93 -20.06 -0.56 6.85
CA HIS A 93 -20.86 0.67 6.83
C HIS A 93 -21.05 1.34 8.20
N THR A 94 -20.76 0.65 9.30
CA THR A 94 -20.85 1.19 10.65
C THR A 94 -19.59 1.95 11.08
N LYS A 95 -18.47 1.78 10.35
CA LYS A 95 -17.21 2.48 10.59
C LYS A 95 -17.13 3.77 9.80
N GLU A 96 -16.32 4.71 10.30
CA GLU A 96 -15.92 5.89 9.54
C GLU A 96 -15.29 5.48 8.20
N ASP A 97 -15.63 6.19 7.13
CA ASP A 97 -15.15 5.92 5.77
C ASP A 97 -15.34 4.47 5.30
N MET A 98 -16.35 3.75 5.82
CA MET A 98 -16.59 2.32 5.58
C MET A 98 -15.43 1.40 5.99
N GLY A 99 -14.54 1.86 6.88
CA GLY A 99 -13.35 1.13 7.29
C GLY A 99 -12.11 1.37 6.41
N LEU A 100 -12.19 2.26 5.42
CA LEU A 100 -11.03 2.66 4.61
C LEU A 100 -10.04 3.45 5.47
N THR A 101 -8.76 3.10 5.38
CA THR A 101 -7.65 3.82 6.01
C THR A 101 -7.02 4.84 5.07
N THR A 102 -7.14 4.62 3.76
CA THR A 102 -6.65 5.53 2.71
C THR A 102 -7.44 5.33 1.42
N TRP A 103 -7.43 6.31 0.52
CA TRP A 103 -8.04 6.22 -0.82
C TRP A 103 -7.29 7.16 -1.77
N LYS A 104 -7.70 7.23 -3.05
CA LYS A 104 -6.95 8.00 -4.06
C LYS A 104 -6.72 9.46 -3.67
N ASN A 105 -7.74 10.12 -3.11
CA ASN A 105 -7.75 11.55 -2.79
C ASN A 105 -7.76 11.83 -1.28
N SER A 106 -7.38 10.85 -0.46
CA SER A 106 -7.32 11.00 0.99
C SER A 106 -6.32 12.10 1.41
N PRO A 107 -6.57 12.90 2.47
CA PRO A 107 -7.73 12.80 3.38
C PRO A 107 -8.88 13.77 3.02
N GLU A 108 -8.64 14.75 2.15
CA GLU A 108 -9.57 15.86 1.90
C GLU A 108 -10.54 15.60 0.73
N GLY A 109 -10.33 14.54 -0.04
CA GLY A 109 -11.12 14.22 -1.23
C GLY A 109 -12.20 13.17 -0.99
N ARG A 110 -13.22 13.19 -1.85
CA ARG A 110 -14.33 12.23 -1.80
C ARG A 110 -13.88 10.78 -2.07
N ILE A 111 -14.44 9.85 -1.30
CA ILE A 111 -14.36 8.40 -1.55
C ILE A 111 -15.21 8.03 -2.76
N LEU A 112 -14.60 7.32 -3.73
CA LEU A 112 -15.29 6.82 -4.91
C LEU A 112 -15.59 5.33 -4.75
N LYS A 113 -16.59 4.82 -5.49
CA LYS A 113 -16.92 3.39 -5.51
C LYS A 113 -15.71 2.52 -5.88
N SER A 114 -14.83 3.03 -6.74
CA SER A 114 -13.59 2.35 -7.13
C SER A 114 -12.57 2.24 -5.99
N ASP A 115 -12.63 3.09 -4.96
CA ASP A 115 -11.71 3.02 -3.82
C ASP A 115 -12.09 1.87 -2.87
N VAL A 116 -13.39 1.54 -2.79
CA VAL A 116 -13.95 0.48 -1.92
C VAL A 116 -13.56 -0.92 -2.39
N THR A 117 -13.24 -1.10 -3.68
CA THR A 117 -12.83 -2.40 -4.22
C THR A 117 -11.34 -2.69 -4.08
N ILE A 118 -10.56 -1.75 -3.51
CA ILE A 118 -9.10 -1.85 -3.43
C ILE A 118 -8.72 -2.34 -2.03
N ALA A 119 -8.27 -3.59 -1.90
CA ALA A 119 -7.90 -4.20 -0.62
C ALA A 119 -6.90 -3.37 0.21
N LYS A 120 -5.84 -2.85 -0.43
CA LYS A 120 -4.83 -2.03 0.28
C LYS A 120 -5.39 -0.77 0.94
N ASN A 121 -6.55 -0.29 0.51
CA ASN A 121 -7.18 0.87 1.12
C ASN A 121 -7.78 0.58 2.50
N TYR A 122 -7.86 -0.70 2.91
CA TYR A 122 -8.31 -1.14 4.23
C TYR A 122 -7.15 -1.51 5.16
N LEU A 123 -5.91 -1.45 4.69
CA LEU A 123 -4.74 -1.86 5.47
C LEU A 123 -4.27 -0.74 6.41
N ASP A 124 -3.87 -1.11 7.61
CA ASP A 124 -3.29 -0.16 8.55
C ASP A 124 -1.85 0.24 8.16
N THR A 125 -1.31 1.25 8.84
CA THR A 125 0.06 1.76 8.62
C THR A 125 1.13 0.67 8.69
N LYS A 126 1.01 -0.29 9.63
CA LYS A 126 2.02 -1.34 9.83
C LYS A 126 1.97 -2.33 8.66
N GLN A 127 0.77 -2.73 8.27
CA GLN A 127 0.53 -3.62 7.13
C GLN A 127 1.00 -2.99 5.83
N ILE A 128 0.75 -1.69 5.63
CA ILE A 128 1.25 -0.93 4.47
C ILE A 128 2.79 -0.92 4.43
N GLN A 129 3.48 -0.74 5.56
CA GLN A 129 4.94 -0.81 5.61
C GLN A 129 5.48 -2.22 5.37
N GLN A 130 4.76 -3.25 5.82
CA GLN A 130 5.11 -4.63 5.50
C GLN A 130 4.95 -4.90 4.01
N LEU A 131 3.86 -4.42 3.41
CA LEU A 131 3.62 -4.51 1.97
C LEU A 131 4.78 -3.88 1.19
N GLU A 132 5.18 -2.66 1.57
CA GLU A 132 6.30 -1.94 0.94
C GLU A 132 7.60 -2.75 0.95
N ARG A 133 7.95 -3.34 2.10
CA ARG A 133 9.17 -4.13 2.25
C ARG A 133 9.09 -5.43 1.44
N SER A 134 7.97 -6.13 1.50
CA SER A 134 7.76 -7.37 0.76
C SER A 134 7.78 -7.15 -0.75
N VAL A 135 7.16 -6.07 -1.21
CA VAL A 135 7.13 -5.69 -2.63
C VAL A 135 8.54 -5.29 -3.08
N SER A 136 9.22 -4.43 -2.32
CA SER A 136 10.59 -3.99 -2.65
C SER A 136 11.60 -5.15 -2.72
N GLY A 137 11.52 -6.11 -1.80
CA GLY A 137 12.41 -7.27 -1.77
C GLY A 137 11.99 -8.44 -2.66
N TYR A 138 10.95 -8.31 -3.50
CA TYR A 138 10.46 -9.43 -4.32
C TYR A 138 11.46 -9.87 -5.40
N PHE A 139 12.30 -8.95 -5.87
CA PHE A 139 13.28 -9.19 -6.94
C PHE A 139 14.74 -9.14 -6.47
N ASP A 140 14.97 -8.92 -5.18
CA ASP A 140 16.29 -8.98 -4.53
C ASP A 140 16.61 -10.43 -4.11
#